data_AF-A0A8T5L1I1-F1
#
_entry.id   AF-A0A8T5L1I1-F1
#
_cell.length_a   1.000
_cell.length_b   1.000
_cell.length_c   1.000
_cell.angle_alpha   90.00
_cell.angle_beta   90.00
_cell.angle_gamma   90.00
#
_symmetry.space_group_name_H-M   'P 1'
#
loop_
_entity.id
_entity.type
_entity.pdbx_description
1 polymer ?
#
loop_
_entity_poly.entity_id
_entity_poly.type
_entity_poly.pdbx_seq_one_letter_code
_entity_poly.pdbx_strand_id
1 'polypeptide(L)' 'MLGCNYFLVNNKRVLLNWNKILQTWVPIGGHINLGESPLEAIRREVEEEVGFEFDL' A
#
# COMPACT_ATOMS: atom_id res chain seq x y z
N MET A 1 -6.77 1.87 16.19
CA MET A 1 -6.38 2.11 14.79
C MET A 1 -5.34 1.05 14.43
N LEU A 2 -5.70 0.10 13.57
CA LEU A 2 -4.77 -0.91 13.06
C LEU A 2 -4.22 -0.37 11.74
N GLY A 3 -2.93 -0.05 11.72
CA GLY A 3 -2.20 0.32 10.53
C GLY A 3 -1.45 -0.90 9.97
N CYS A 4 -1.30 -0.94 8.66
CA CYS A 4 -0.66 -2.04 7.94
C CYS A 4 0.23 -1.47 6.83
N ASN A 5 1.35 -2.14 6.57
CA ASN A 5 2.24 -1.82 5.47
C ASN A 5 2.37 -3.05 4.57
N TYR A 6 2.42 -2.81 3.27
CA TYR A 6 2.44 -3.82 2.23
C TYR A 6 3.66 -3.64 1.34
N PHE A 7 4.25 -4.76 0.92
CA PHE A 7 5.34 -4.78 -0.05
C PHE A 7 4.89 -5.56 -1.28
N LEU A 8 4.62 -4.85 -2.37
CA LEU A 8 4.34 -5.46 -3.67
C LEU A 8 5.67 -5.69 -4.37
N VAL A 9 5.99 -6.96 -4.65
CA VAL A 9 7.27 -7.37 -5.23
C VAL A 9 7.04 -8.01 -6.59
N ASN A 10 7.71 -7.49 -7.62
CA ASN A 10 7.70 -8.07 -8.97
C ASN A 10 9.09 -7.97 -9.60
N ASN A 11 9.61 -9.07 -10.17
CA ASN A 11 10.91 -9.10 -10.84
C ASN A 11 12.07 -8.50 -10.00
N LYS A 12 12.14 -8.87 -8.72
CA LYS A 12 13.13 -8.36 -7.74
C LYS A 12 13.07 -6.84 -7.51
N ARG A 13 11.97 -6.20 -7.86
CA ARG A 13 11.69 -4.78 -7.57
C ARG A 13 10.53 -4.68 -6.61
N VAL A 14 10.51 -3.63 -5.80
CA VAL A 14 9.46 -3.34 -4.83
C VAL A 14 8.80 -2.01 -5.17
N LEU A 15 7.47 -1.96 -5.09
CA LEU A 15 6.71 -0.72 -5.27
C LEU A 15 6.71 0.07 -3.96
N LEU A 16 7.14 1.33 -4.03
CA LEU A 16 7.18 2.27 -2.91
C LEU A 16 6.57 3.60 -3.35
N ASN A 17 5.96 4.33 -2.43
CA ASN A 17 5.47 5.69 -2.66
C ASN A 17 6.48 6.72 -2.14
N TRP A 18 6.62 7.86 -2.82
CA TRP A 18 7.45 8.97 -2.34
C TRP A 18 6.62 9.86 -1.41
N ASN A 19 6.90 9.80 -0.11
CA ASN A 19 6.23 10.65 0.85
C ASN A 19 6.78 12.08 0.79
N LYS A 20 5.92 13.04 0.42
CA LYS A 20 6.31 14.46 0.26
C LYS A 20 6.66 15.17 1.57
N ILE A 21 6.21 14.68 2.71
CA ILE A 21 6.49 15.30 4.02
C ILE A 21 7.81 14.76 4.57
N LEU A 22 7.96 13.43 4.58
CA LEU A 22 9.15 12.75 5.09
C LEU A 22 10.34 12.82 4.11
N GLN A 23 10.10 13.21 2.85
CA GLN A 23 11.11 13.28 1.79
C GLN A 23 11.87 11.95 1.64
N THR A 24 11.13 10.83 1.65
CA THR A 24 11.68 9.48 1.55
C THR A 24 10.70 8.52 0.89
N TRP A 25 11.21 7.35 0.48
CA TRP A 25 10.40 6.24 -0.02
C TRP A 25 9.81 5.45 1.13
N VAL A 26 8.51 5.18 1.08
CA VAL A 26 7.77 4.41 2.07
C VAL A 26 7.02 3.25 1.41
N PRO A 27 6.80 2.14 2.13
CA PRO A 27 5.88 1.10 1.66
C PRO A 27 4.48 1.68 1.47
N ILE A 28 3.71 1.05 0.59
CA ILE A 28 2.28 1.33 0.49
C ILE A 28 1.61 0.83 1.77
N GLY A 29 0.72 1.61 2.34
CA GLY A 29 0.09 1.22 3.59
C GLY A 29 -0.86 2.26 4.10
N GLY A 30 -1.67 1.85 5.07
CA GLY A 30 -2.69 2.70 5.61
C GLY A 30 -3.49 1.99 6.68
N HIS A 31 -4.71 2.48 6.88
CA HIS A 31 -5.60 1.93 7.89
C HIS A 31 -6.44 0.82 7.30
N ILE A 32 -6.62 -0.25 8.07
CA ILE A 32 -7.68 -1.22 7.77
C ILE A 32 -8.99 -0.63 8.30
N ASN A 33 -9.95 -0.41 7.39
CA ASN A 33 -11.27 0.10 7.74
C ASN A 33 -12.08 -0.95 8.53
N LEU A 34 -13.11 -0.50 9.25
CA LEU A 34 -13.97 -1.42 9.99
C LEU A 34 -14.73 -2.33 9.00
N GLY A 35 -14.58 -3.65 9.18
CA GLY A 35 -15.18 -4.64 8.30
C GLY A 35 -14.37 -4.95 7.04
N GLU A 36 -13.24 -4.26 6.82
CA GLU A 36 -12.29 -4.52 5.74
C GLU A 36 -11.29 -5.62 6.18
N SER A 37 -11.04 -6.58 5.31
CA SER A 37 -9.93 -7.52 5.46
C SER A 37 -8.60 -6.88 5.06
N PRO A 38 -7.44 -7.38 5.54
CA PRO A 38 -6.14 -6.88 5.08
C PRO A 38 -5.97 -6.94 3.55
N LEU A 39 -6.63 -7.90 2.89
CA LEU A 39 -6.53 -8.06 1.43
C LEU A 39 -7.37 -7.03 0.66
N GLU A 40 -8.51 -6.64 1.21
CA GLU A 40 -9.31 -5.54 0.65
C GLU A 40 -8.59 -4.21 0.86
N ALA A 41 -8.03 -4.01 2.06
CA ALA A 41 -7.27 -2.82 2.41
C ALA A 41 -6.07 -2.61 1.46
N ILE A 42 -5.24 -3.63 1.21
CA ILE A 42 -4.09 -3.48 0.27
C ILE A 42 -4.54 -3.10 -1.14
N ARG A 43 -5.66 -3.65 -1.64
CA ARG A 43 -6.14 -3.31 -2.98
C ARG A 43 -6.55 -1.84 -3.06
N ARG A 44 -7.36 -1.38 -2.09
CA ARG A 44 -7.78 0.02 -2.00
C ARG A 44 -6.59 0.97 -1.81
N GLU A 45 -5.71 0.70 -0.85
CA GLU A 45 -4.57 1.59 -0.53
C GLU A 45 -3.59 1.69 -1.72
N VAL A 46 -3.34 0.60 -2.46
CA VAL A 46 -2.47 0.65 -3.66
C VAL A 46 -3.12 1.48 -4.78
N GLU A 47 -4.44 1.36 -4.98
CA GLU A 47 -5.17 2.18 -5.95
C GLU A 47 -5.15 3.67 -5.53
N GLU A 48 -5.44 3.97 -4.25
CA GLU A 48 -5.50 5.33 -3.72
C GLU A 48 -4.14 6.04 -3.71
N GLU A 49 -3.06 5.35 -3.30
CA GLU A 49 -1.75 5.96 -3.14
C GLU A 49 -0.93 6.05 -4.42
N VAL A 50 -1.06 5.05 -5.31
CA VAL A 50 -0.20 4.93 -6.51
C VAL A 50 -0.97 4.65 -7.81
N GLY A 51 -2.30 4.57 -7.77
CA GLY A 51 -3.13 4.43 -8.98
C GLY A 51 -2.90 3.11 -9.73
N PHE A 52 -2.51 2.06 -9.00
CA PHE A 52 -2.14 0.78 -9.59
C PHE A 52 -3.11 -0.32 -9.14
N GLU A 53 -3.48 -1.20 -10.07
CA GLU A 53 -4.27 -2.39 -9.79
C GLU A 53 -3.40 -3.64 -9.93
N PHE A 54 -3.68 -4.66 -9.13
CA PHE A 54 -2.95 -5.92 -9.18
C PHE A 54 -3.82 -7.11 -8.81
N ASP A 55 -3.47 -8.26 -9.35
CA ASP A 55 -4.01 -9.57 -8.99
C ASP A 55 -2.98 -10.39 -8.20
N LEU A 56 -3.46 -11.39 -7.47
CA LEU A 56 -2.66 -12.29 -6.63
C LEU A 56 -2.28 -13.57 -7.36
#